data_AF-A0A384ZT47-F1
#
_entry.id   AF-A0A384ZT47-F1
#
_cell.length_a   1.000
_cell.length_b   1.000
_cell.length_c   1.000
_cell.angle_alpha   90.00
_cell.angle_beta   90.00
_cell.angle_gamma   90.00
#
_symmetry.space_group_name_H-M   'P 1'
#
loop_
_entity.id
_entity.type
_entity.pdbx_description
1 polymer ?
#
loop_
_entity_poly.entity_id
_entity_poly.type
_entity_poly.pdbx_seq_one_letter_code
_entity_poly.pdbx_strand_id
1 'polypeptide(L)' 'MMKTKQQWLFQLRKCGTLATLETVAERIEKRLTAEERPAFWLATDHRRAEITMKKLYDTIPANVWRYVK' A
#
# COMPACT_ATOMS: atom_id res chain seq x y z
N MET A 1 19.75 -0.09 5.41
CA MET A 1 19.09 0.50 4.22
C MET A 1 17.61 0.54 4.48
N MET A 2 16.97 1.71 4.40
CA MET A 2 15.52 1.82 4.52
C MET A 2 14.85 1.26 3.26
N LYS A 3 13.78 0.49 3.42
CA LYS A 3 13.00 0.01 2.27
C LYS A 3 12.31 1.17 1.55
N THR A 4 12.41 1.18 0.23
CA THR A 4 11.70 2.18 -0.60
C THR A 4 10.22 1.83 -0.74
N LYS A 5 9.39 2.84 -1.08
CA LYS A 5 7.96 2.65 -1.40
C LYS A 5 7.74 1.51 -2.40
N GLN A 6 8.56 1.42 -3.45
CA GLN A 6 8.40 0.40 -4.49
C GLN A 6 8.63 -1.01 -3.94
N GLN A 7 9.65 -1.20 -3.07
CA GLN A 7 9.91 -2.50 -2.45
C GLN A 7 8.73 -2.95 -1.59
N TRP A 8 8.15 -2.05 -0.80
CA TRP A 8 6.93 -2.32 -0.06
C TRP A 8 5.75 -2.64 -0.98
N LEU A 9 5.56 -1.86 -2.05
CA LEU A 9 4.47 -2.08 -3.01
C LEU A 9 4.56 -3.46 -3.67
N PHE A 10 5.75 -3.90 -4.08
CA PHE A 10 5.94 -5.24 -4.64
C PHE A 10 5.57 -6.36 -3.65
N GLN A 11 5.84 -6.16 -2.35
CA GLN A 11 5.41 -7.11 -1.31
C GLN A 11 3.89 -7.09 -1.13
N LEU A 12 3.29 -5.90 -1.07
CA LEU A 12 1.84 -5.71 -0.87
C LEU A 12 1.00 -6.10 -2.11
N ARG A 13 1.61 -6.13 -3.31
CA ARG A 13 0.95 -6.64 -4.54
C ARG A 13 0.52 -8.11 -4.44
N LYS A 14 1.10 -8.88 -3.52
CA LYS A 14 0.65 -10.25 -3.20
C LYS A 14 -0.71 -10.28 -2.50
N CYS A 15 -1.12 -9.19 -1.86
CA CYS A 15 -2.43 -9.08 -1.23
C CYS A 15 -3.49 -8.83 -2.31
N GLY A 16 -4.43 -9.76 -2.48
CA GLY A 16 -5.50 -9.66 -3.49
C GLY A 16 -6.77 -8.94 -3.02
N THR A 17 -6.92 -8.72 -1.71
CA THR A 17 -8.13 -8.13 -1.12
C THR A 17 -7.77 -7.03 -0.12
N LEU A 18 -8.69 -6.08 0.05
CA LEU A 18 -8.52 -4.95 0.97
C LEU A 18 -8.42 -5.44 2.42
N ALA A 19 -9.27 -6.39 2.82
CA ALA A 19 -9.22 -6.99 4.16
C ALA A 19 -7.86 -7.63 4.48
N THR A 20 -7.24 -8.34 3.52
CA THR A 20 -5.91 -8.92 3.70
C THR A 20 -4.84 -7.84 3.76
N LEU A 21 -4.96 -6.80 2.93
CA LEU A 21 -4.04 -5.65 2.95
C LEU A 21 -4.08 -4.93 4.31
N GLU A 22 -5.26 -4.69 4.87
CA GLU A 22 -5.44 -4.06 6.18
C GLU A 22 -4.87 -4.90 7.32
N THR A 23 -5.15 -6.20 7.33
CA THR A 23 -4.61 -7.13 8.33
C THR A 23 -3.08 -7.19 8.28
N VAL A 24 -2.51 -7.21 7.07
CA VAL A 24 -1.05 -7.21 6.87
C VAL A 24 -0.47 -5.86 7.27
N ALA A 25 -1.12 -4.75 6.92
CA ALA A 25 -0.69 -3.41 7.27
C ALA A 25 -0.66 -3.20 8.79
N GLU A 26 -1.66 -3.66 9.53
CA GLU A 26 -1.67 -3.57 10.99
C GLU A 26 -0.50 -4.36 11.62
N ARG A 27 -0.26 -5.59 11.14
CA ARG A 27 0.86 -6.43 11.63
C ARG A 27 2.23 -5.82 11.32
N ILE A 28 2.36 -5.24 10.13
CA ILE A 28 3.60 -4.64 9.65
C ILE A 28 3.84 -3.31 10.39
N GLU A 29 2.83 -2.47 10.56
CA GLU A 29 2.92 -1.21 11.30
C GLU A 29 3.39 -1.40 12.76
N LYS A 30 2.89 -2.44 13.45
CA LYS A 30 3.33 -2.79 14.81
C LYS A 30 4.81 -3.17 14.90
N ARG A 31 5.41 -3.57 13.77
CA ARG A 31 6.81 -3.98 13.66
C ARG A 31 7.70 -2.91 13.03
N LEU A 32 7.13 -1.88 12.41
CA LEU A 32 7.88 -0.81 11.75
C LEU A 32 8.34 0.26 12.73
N THR A 33 9.55 0.76 12.49
CA THR A 33 10.06 2.00 13.06
C THR A 33 9.44 3.23 12.38
N ALA A 34 9.41 4.35 13.10
CA ALA A 34 8.82 5.61 12.63
C ALA A 34 9.40 6.12 11.30
N GLU A 35 10.65 5.77 11.01
CA GLU A 35 11.37 6.19 9.81
C GLU A 35 10.91 5.44 8.55
N GLU A 36 10.49 4.18 8.67
CA GLU A 36 10.01 3.37 7.55
C GLU A 36 8.50 3.49 7.33
N ARG A 37 7.76 3.95 8.35
CA ARG A 37 6.31 4.19 8.30
C ARG A 37 5.86 5.00 7.08
N PRO A 38 6.45 6.16 6.73
CA PRO A 38 5.98 6.95 5.60
C PRO A 38 6.09 6.21 4.26
N ALA A 39 7.20 5.51 4.02
CA ALA A 39 7.38 4.72 2.80
C ALA A 39 6.39 3.55 2.71
N PHE A 40 6.09 2.93 3.86
CA PHE A 40 5.10 1.87 3.98
C PHE A 40 3.68 2.36 3.71
N TRP A 41 3.25 3.43 4.36
CA TRP A 41 1.92 4.03 4.18
C TRP A 41 1.67 4.45 2.73
N LEU A 42 2.65 5.09 2.07
CA LEU A 42 2.59 5.42 0.64
C LEU A 42 2.39 4.19 -0.26
N ALA A 43 2.99 3.06 0.08
CA ALA A 43 2.84 1.81 -0.67
C ALA A 43 1.48 1.16 -0.42
N THR A 44 1.00 1.21 0.83
CA THR A 44 -0.32 0.71 1.24
C THR A 44 -1.44 1.47 0.55
N ASP A 45 -1.39 2.80 0.51
CA ASP A 45 -2.38 3.64 -0.17
C ASP A 45 -2.40 3.39 -1.69
N HIS A 46 -1.22 3.26 -2.30
CA HIS A 46 -1.11 2.86 -3.71
C HIS A 46 -1.78 1.52 -3.94
N ARG A 47 -1.54 0.52 -3.08
CA ARG A 47 -2.15 -0.80 -3.21
C ARG A 47 -3.66 -0.77 -2.98
N ARG A 48 -4.16 0.03 -2.03
CA ARG A 48 -5.61 0.24 -1.83
C ARG A 48 -6.27 0.74 -3.11
N ALA A 49 -5.67 1.74 -3.75
CA ALA A 49 -6.15 2.27 -5.01
C ALA A 49 -6.18 1.20 -6.13
N GLU A 50 -5.13 0.38 -6.25
CA GLU A 50 -5.10 -0.73 -7.23
C GLU A 50 -6.20 -1.77 -6.99
N ILE A 51 -6.45 -2.14 -5.72
CA ILE A 51 -7.47 -3.13 -5.34
C ILE A 51 -8.88 -2.57 -5.60
N THR A 52 -9.15 -1.33 -5.19
CA THR A 52 -10.44 -0.67 -5.41
C THR A 52 -10.78 -0.56 -6.89
N MET A 53 -9.80 -0.21 -7.71
CA MET A 53 -9.97 -0.10 -9.17
C MET A 53 -9.87 -1.45 -9.90
N LYS A 54 -9.47 -2.52 -9.21
CA LYS A 54 -9.11 -3.83 -9.78
C LYS A 54 -8.12 -3.73 -10.95
N LYS A 55 -7.21 -2.73 -10.89
CA LYS A 55 -6.23 -2.43 -11.95
C LYS A 55 -4.89 -2.03 -11.35
N LEU A 56 -3.80 -2.53 -11.91
CA LEU A 56 -2.45 -2.12 -11.53
C LEU A 56 -2.10 -0.78 -12.20
N TYR A 57 -1.48 0.11 -11.43
CA TYR A 57 -1.08 1.43 -11.90
C TYR A 57 0.39 1.65 -11.55
N ASP A 58 1.16 2.19 -12.50
CA ASP A 58 2.50 2.73 -12.21
C ASP A 58 2.42 4.04 -11.43
N THR A 59 1.41 4.85 -11.72
CA THR A 59 1.11 6.09 -10.99
C THR A 59 -0.39 6.20 -10.80
N ILE A 60 -0.82 6.43 -9.56
CA ILE A 60 -2.26 6.54 -9.25
C ILE A 60 -2.76 7.91 -9.74
N PRO A 61 -3.74 7.94 -10.67
CA PRO A 61 -4.36 9.19 -11.11
C PRO A 61 -5.08 9.87 -9.94
N ALA A 62 -5.08 11.19 -9.90
CA ALA A 62 -5.75 11.96 -8.83
C ALA A 62 -7.23 11.58 -8.66
N ASN A 63 -7.92 11.28 -9.77
CA ASN A 63 -9.33 10.88 -9.76
C ASN A 63 -9.58 9.56 -9.04
N VAL A 64 -8.59 8.66 -8.97
CA VAL A 64 -8.75 7.35 -8.33
C VAL A 64 -8.90 7.49 -6.81
N TRP A 65 -8.24 8.47 -6.20
CA TRP A 65 -8.34 8.72 -4.76
C TRP A 65 -9.75 9.02 -4.29
N ARG A 66 -10.63 9.51 -5.17
CA ARG A 66 -12.06 9.71 -4.86
C ARG A 66 -12.81 8.41 -4.55
N TYR A 67 -12.30 7.27 -5.03
CA TYR A 67 -12.91 5.96 -4.84
C TYR A 67 -12.27 5.18 -3.69
N VAL A 68 -11.09 5.61 -3.23
CA VAL A 68 -10.41 5.02 -2.08
C VAL A 68 -10.98 5.67 -0.82
N LYS A 69 -11.78 4.90 -0.07
CA LYS A 69 -12.21 5.25 1.29
C LYS A 69 -11.28 4.63 2.31
#